data_AF-A0A965LUS7-F1
#
_entry.id   AF-A0A965LUS7-F1
#
_cell.length_a   1.000
_cell.length_b   1.000
_cell.length_c   1.000
_cell.angle_alpha   90.00
_cell.angle_beta   90.00
_cell.angle_gamma   90.00
#
_symmetry.space_group_name_H-M   'P 1'
#
loop_
_entity.id
_entity.type
_entity.pdbx_description
1 polymer ?
#
loop_
_entity_poly.entity_id
_entity_poly.type
_entity_poly.pdbx_seq_one_letter_code
_entity_poly.pdbx_strand_id
1 'polypeptide(L)'
;MDSVIYTIGHSIHSIEAFIGLLKAAGVNAVADVRSTPYSRYQPQFNKEVLSGSLGQAGIEYVFLGDELGGRSPDKNDFENGRVVYQRLKQRPEFDLGIERIILGSQKYELALLCTEKEPLECHRTLLVSQALAEKGVLITHIHGDASLEMHDAAIQRLLKMHKIEEEDLFRSYEDQVSDAILRQERKIAYTSKNPDTDRNVEDSQGAA
;
A
#
# COMPACT_ATOMS: atom_id res chain seq x y z
N MET A 1 -22.64 0.29 10.53
CA MET A 1 -22.17 1.10 9.39
C MET A 1 -20.90 0.43 8.94
N ASP A 2 -20.89 -0.05 7.70
CA ASP A 2 -19.68 -0.65 7.13
C ASP A 2 -18.66 0.48 6.97
N SER A 3 -17.56 0.40 7.73
CA SER A 3 -16.53 1.45 7.71
C SER A 3 -15.74 1.35 6.42
N VAL A 4 -15.62 2.47 5.70
CA VAL A 4 -14.84 2.55 4.46
C VAL A 4 -13.40 2.91 4.80
N ILE A 5 -12.44 2.17 4.26
CA ILE A 5 -11.02 2.49 4.35
C ILE A 5 -10.57 3.22 3.09
N TYR A 6 -9.91 4.35 3.26
CA TYR A 6 -9.32 5.09 2.16
C TYR A 6 -7.91 4.59 1.82
N THR A 7 -7.43 4.91 0.63
CA THR A 7 -6.00 4.77 0.30
C THR A 7 -5.51 6.01 -0.42
N ILE A 8 -4.25 6.36 -0.28
CA ILE A 8 -3.65 7.50 -0.96
C ILE A 8 -2.17 7.24 -1.28
N GLY A 9 -1.70 7.80 -2.38
CA GLY A 9 -0.28 7.86 -2.72
C GLY A 9 0.25 9.27 -2.54
N HIS A 10 1.38 9.45 -1.86
CA HIS A 10 1.93 10.81 -1.70
C HIS A 10 2.57 11.35 -2.97
N SER A 11 3.05 10.49 -3.87
CA SER A 11 3.71 10.86 -5.13
C SER A 11 4.72 12.00 -4.92
N ILE A 12 4.57 13.09 -5.66
CA ILE A 12 5.37 14.32 -5.57
C ILE A 12 4.55 15.50 -5.02
N HIS A 13 3.45 15.24 -4.31
CA HIS A 13 2.60 16.31 -3.76
C HIS A 13 3.38 17.17 -2.76
N SER A 14 2.99 18.45 -2.63
CA SER A 14 3.39 19.21 -1.44
C SER A 14 2.68 18.63 -0.21
N ILE A 15 3.23 18.87 0.99
CA ILE A 15 2.61 18.36 2.22
C ILE A 15 1.22 18.98 2.45
N GLU A 16 1.02 20.24 2.06
CA GLU A 16 -0.25 20.97 2.16
C GLU A 16 -1.30 20.38 1.21
N ALA A 17 -0.92 20.11 -0.04
CA ALA A 17 -1.82 19.49 -1.01
C ALA A 17 -2.24 18.08 -0.55
N PHE A 18 -1.28 17.29 -0.04
CA PHE A 18 -1.55 15.97 0.50
C PHE A 18 -2.51 15.99 1.70
N ILE A 19 -2.29 16.88 2.67
CA ILE A 19 -3.21 17.08 3.81
C ILE A 19 -4.58 17.55 3.32
N GLY A 20 -4.63 18.40 2.30
CA GLY A 20 -5.87 18.85 1.67
C GLY A 20 -6.69 17.69 1.11
N LEU A 21 -6.05 16.74 0.41
CA LEU A 21 -6.69 15.53 -0.11
C LEU A 21 -7.27 14.66 1.02
N LEU A 22 -6.49 14.45 2.10
CA LEU A 22 -6.95 13.69 3.27
C LEU A 22 -8.18 14.33 3.91
N LYS A 23 -8.13 15.65 4.15
CA LYS A 23 -9.22 16.40 4.77
C LYS A 23 -10.47 16.43 3.90
N ALA A 24 -10.33 16.55 2.58
CA ALA A 24 -11.45 16.50 1.65
C ALA A 24 -12.19 15.16 1.69
N ALA A 25 -11.47 14.06 1.97
CA ALA A 25 -12.05 12.73 2.17
C ALA A 25 -12.49 12.46 3.62
N GLY A 26 -12.34 13.42 4.53
CA GLY A 26 -12.68 13.25 5.96
C GLY A 26 -11.72 12.36 6.74
N VAL A 27 -10.54 12.05 6.20
CA VAL A 27 -9.56 11.18 6.84
C VAL A 27 -8.94 11.87 8.06
N ASN A 28 -8.93 11.16 9.19
CA ASN A 28 -8.31 11.60 10.44
C ASN A 28 -7.22 10.66 10.98
N ALA A 29 -6.92 9.56 10.29
CA ALA A 29 -5.76 8.73 10.59
C ALA A 29 -5.10 8.20 9.31
N VAL A 30 -3.77 8.12 9.31
CA VAL A 30 -2.97 7.55 8.22
C VAL A 30 -2.19 6.34 8.73
N ALA A 31 -2.37 5.21 8.04
CA ALA A 31 -1.54 4.03 8.18
C ALA A 31 -0.53 3.97 7.03
N ASP A 32 0.74 4.21 7.36
CA ASP A 32 1.84 4.16 6.39
C ASP A 32 2.31 2.72 6.17
N VAL A 33 1.99 2.17 5.00
CA VAL A 33 2.35 0.80 4.60
C VAL A 33 3.60 0.76 3.72
N ARG A 34 4.37 1.85 3.62
CA ARG A 34 5.63 1.86 2.87
C ARG A 34 6.69 1.06 3.63
N SER A 35 7.33 0.09 2.99
CA SER A 35 8.47 -0.64 3.60
C SER A 35 9.65 0.27 3.95
N THR A 36 9.84 1.36 3.22
CA THR A 36 10.91 2.32 3.47
C THR A 36 10.33 3.72 3.41
N PRO A 37 9.89 4.29 4.54
CA PRO A 37 9.23 5.60 4.60
C PRO A 37 10.24 6.75 4.60
N TYR A 38 11.30 6.65 3.78
CA TYR A 38 12.38 7.64 3.69
C TYR A 38 12.76 7.87 2.23
N SER A 39 12.83 9.13 1.84
CA SER A 39 13.23 9.58 0.52
C SER A 39 14.06 10.86 0.61
N ARG A 40 15.16 10.92 -0.15
CA ARG A 40 15.94 12.16 -0.30
C ARG A 40 15.24 13.17 -1.21
N TYR A 41 14.41 12.69 -2.13
CA TYR A 41 13.71 13.52 -3.12
C TYR A 41 12.41 14.12 -2.57
N GLN A 42 11.80 13.44 -1.60
CA GLN A 42 10.53 13.84 -0.98
C GLN A 42 10.66 13.82 0.55
N PRO A 43 11.59 14.60 1.14
CA PRO A 43 11.91 14.55 2.57
C PRO A 43 10.71 14.94 3.46
N GLN A 44 9.75 15.70 2.95
CA GLN A 44 8.51 16.04 3.67
C GLN A 44 7.63 14.81 3.97
N PHE A 45 7.82 13.71 3.24
CA PHE A 45 7.15 12.44 3.49
C PHE A 45 8.02 11.43 4.25
N ASN A 46 9.17 11.85 4.79
CA ASN A 46 9.91 11.00 5.72
C ASN A 46 9.09 10.81 6.99
N LYS A 47 9.10 9.60 7.55
CA LYS A 47 8.25 9.17 8.68
C LYS A 47 8.05 10.23 9.77
N GLU A 48 9.12 10.80 10.29
CA GLU A 48 9.06 11.77 11.41
C GLU A 48 8.49 13.11 10.97
N VAL A 49 8.90 13.59 9.79
CA VAL A 49 8.43 14.87 9.22
C VAL A 49 6.95 14.80 8.86
N LEU A 50 6.54 13.69 8.26
CA LEU A 50 5.16 13.41 7.91
C LEU A 50 4.29 13.30 9.15
N SER A 51 4.71 12.50 10.14
CA SER A 51 3.99 12.35 11.41
C SER A 51 3.77 13.71 12.10
N GLY A 52 4.80 14.56 12.17
CA GLY A 52 4.67 15.91 12.73
C GLY A 52 3.69 16.80 11.95
N SER A 53 3.75 16.76 10.63
CA SER A 53 2.87 17.57 9.76
C SER A 53 1.40 17.12 9.84
N LEU A 54 1.16 15.81 9.90
CA LEU A 54 -0.17 15.23 10.10
C LEU A 54 -0.73 15.57 11.49
N GLY A 55 0.09 15.44 12.54
CA GLY A 55 -0.29 15.78 13.90
C GLY A 55 -0.70 17.25 14.04
N GLN A 56 0.04 18.18 13.43
CA GLN A 56 -0.35 19.61 13.37
C GLN A 56 -1.68 19.84 12.66
N ALA A 57 -2.05 18.96 11.73
CA ALA A 57 -3.30 19.00 11.00
C ALA A 57 -4.45 18.26 11.70
N GLY A 58 -4.20 17.63 12.87
CA GLY A 58 -5.17 16.83 13.61
C GLY A 58 -5.39 15.44 13.02
N ILE A 59 -4.41 14.90 12.31
CA ILE A 59 -4.47 13.57 11.66
C ILE A 59 -3.47 12.65 12.37
N GLU A 60 -3.98 11.54 12.90
CA GLU A 60 -3.16 10.52 13.55
C GLU A 60 -2.28 9.78 12.54
N TYR A 61 -1.14 9.29 12.99
CA TYR A 61 -0.18 8.58 12.13
C TYR A 61 0.30 7.29 12.80
N VAL A 62 0.27 6.20 12.04
CA VAL A 62 0.88 4.93 12.43
C VAL A 62 1.70 4.37 11.28
N PHE A 63 2.89 3.87 11.61
CA PHE A 63 3.72 3.14 10.67
C PHE A 63 3.41 1.64 10.76
N LEU A 64 3.14 1.02 9.61
CA LEU A 64 2.83 -0.42 9.45
C LEU A 64 3.64 -1.03 8.28
N GLY A 65 4.77 -0.42 7.92
CA GLY A 65 5.58 -0.90 6.80
C GLY A 65 6.32 -2.20 7.08
N ASP A 66 6.49 -2.57 8.36
CA ASP A 66 7.10 -3.84 8.76
C ASP A 66 6.11 -5.01 8.58
N GLU A 67 4.82 -4.75 8.84
CA GLU A 67 3.74 -5.73 8.72
C GLU A 67 3.15 -5.79 7.29
N LEU A 68 2.94 -4.64 6.65
CA LEU A 68 2.16 -4.49 5.42
C LEU A 68 2.97 -3.93 4.23
N GLY A 69 4.29 -3.89 4.36
CA GLY A 69 5.19 -3.42 3.32
C GLY A 69 5.24 -4.34 2.10
N GLY A 70 5.38 -3.76 0.90
CA GLY A 70 5.56 -4.49 -0.35
C GLY A 70 6.98 -5.01 -0.62
N ARG A 71 7.89 -4.90 0.35
CA ARG A 71 9.27 -5.41 0.30
C ARG A 71 9.51 -6.36 1.46
N SER A 72 10.47 -7.25 1.27
CA SER A 72 10.86 -8.23 2.27
C SER A 72 12.36 -8.39 2.38
N PRO A 73 12.91 -8.55 3.59
CA PRO A 73 14.30 -8.96 3.80
C PRO A 73 14.51 -10.47 3.67
N ASP A 74 13.45 -11.29 3.66
CA ASP A 74 13.58 -12.75 3.55
C ASP A 74 13.67 -13.16 2.08
N LYS A 75 14.76 -13.86 1.73
CA LYS A 75 14.96 -14.41 0.38
C LYS A 75 13.88 -15.42 -0.02
N ASN A 76 13.23 -16.07 0.96
CA ASN A 76 12.14 -17.01 0.70
C ASN A 76 10.90 -16.33 0.12
N ASP A 77 10.77 -15.01 0.23
CA ASP A 77 9.65 -14.28 -0.39
C ASP A 77 9.88 -13.99 -1.87
N PHE A 78 11.06 -14.30 -2.41
CA PHE A 78 11.42 -13.94 -3.76
C PHE A 78 11.30 -15.12 -4.72
N GLU A 79 10.86 -14.83 -5.94
CA GLU A 79 10.95 -15.72 -7.08
C GLU A 79 11.55 -14.93 -8.25
N ASN A 80 12.61 -15.47 -8.85
CA ASN A 80 13.35 -14.80 -9.93
C ASN A 80 13.77 -13.36 -9.59
N GLY A 81 14.21 -13.13 -8.35
CA GLY A 81 14.66 -11.84 -7.85
C GLY A 81 13.54 -10.83 -7.57
N ARG A 82 12.27 -11.23 -7.63
CA ARG A 82 11.10 -10.39 -7.36
C ARG A 82 10.31 -10.89 -6.17
N VAL A 83 9.84 -9.99 -5.32
CA VAL A 83 8.94 -10.31 -4.20
C VAL A 83 7.65 -10.92 -4.74
N VAL A 84 7.18 -11.99 -4.10
CA VAL A 84 5.91 -12.64 -4.36
C VAL A 84 4.93 -12.26 -3.26
N TYR A 85 3.90 -11.49 -3.59
CA TYR A 85 2.92 -10.98 -2.63
C TYR A 85 2.17 -12.08 -1.90
N GLN A 86 1.90 -13.21 -2.56
CA GLN A 86 1.28 -14.35 -1.88
C GLN A 86 2.11 -14.88 -0.70
N ARG A 87 3.45 -14.80 -0.77
CA ARG A 87 4.33 -15.21 0.34
C ARG A 87 4.31 -14.18 1.47
N LEU A 88 4.21 -12.89 1.15
CA LEU A 88 3.96 -11.84 2.14
C LEU A 88 2.63 -12.03 2.88
N LYS A 89 1.54 -12.34 2.15
CA LYS A 89 0.21 -12.59 2.74
C LYS A 89 0.19 -13.76 3.72
N GLN A 90 1.13 -14.72 3.60
CA GLN A 90 1.22 -15.90 4.46
C GLN A 90 1.98 -15.65 5.78
N ARG A 91 2.53 -14.45 5.96
CA ARG A 91 3.28 -14.09 7.15
C ARG A 91 2.34 -13.79 8.33
N PRO A 92 2.61 -14.29 9.54
CA PRO A 92 1.82 -13.94 10.72
C PRO A 92 1.76 -12.43 10.97
N GLU A 93 2.84 -11.71 10.69
CA GLU A 93 2.92 -10.25 10.83
C GLU A 93 1.96 -9.53 9.89
N PHE A 94 1.75 -10.07 8.69
CA PHE A 94 0.81 -9.50 7.72
C PHE A 94 -0.63 -9.57 8.25
N ASP A 95 -1.04 -10.73 8.76
CA ASP A 95 -2.37 -10.90 9.35
C ASP A 95 -2.59 -9.96 10.54
N LEU A 96 -1.59 -9.80 11.42
CA LEU A 96 -1.62 -8.83 12.52
C LEU A 96 -1.78 -7.39 12.01
N GLY A 97 -1.08 -7.03 10.94
CA GLY A 97 -1.21 -5.73 10.29
C GLY A 97 -2.63 -5.49 9.76
N ILE A 98 -3.21 -6.48 9.08
CA ILE A 98 -4.58 -6.41 8.54
C ILE A 98 -5.61 -6.25 9.67
N GLU A 99 -5.49 -7.05 10.73
CA GLU A 99 -6.37 -6.93 11.91
C GLU A 99 -6.27 -5.54 12.55
N ARG A 100 -5.06 -5.01 12.69
CA ARG A 100 -4.83 -3.67 13.24
C ARG A 100 -5.47 -2.57 12.39
N ILE A 101 -5.44 -2.70 11.07
CA ILE A 101 -6.14 -1.80 10.14
C ILE A 101 -7.65 -1.89 10.34
N ILE A 102 -8.22 -3.10 10.38
CA ILE A 102 -9.66 -3.31 10.58
C ILE A 102 -10.11 -2.71 11.91
N LEU A 103 -9.40 -2.98 13.00
CA LEU A 103 -9.71 -2.42 14.33
C LEU A 103 -9.55 -0.89 14.36
N GLY A 104 -8.55 -0.35 13.66
CA GLY A 104 -8.35 1.08 13.50
C GLY A 104 -9.51 1.75 12.78
N SER A 105 -10.01 1.13 11.69
CA SER A 105 -11.12 1.66 10.90
C SER A 105 -12.46 1.74 11.65
N GLN A 106 -12.60 1.04 12.78
CA GLN A 106 -13.77 1.15 13.65
C GLN A 106 -13.76 2.43 14.50
N LYS A 107 -12.61 3.08 14.62
CA LYS A 107 -12.39 4.27 15.46
C LYS A 107 -12.03 5.52 14.66
N TYR A 108 -11.47 5.33 13.47
CA TYR A 108 -10.91 6.39 12.65
C TYR A 108 -11.37 6.24 11.20
N GLU A 109 -11.57 7.38 10.54
CA GLU A 109 -11.61 7.51 9.09
C GLU A 109 -10.17 7.35 8.57
N LEU A 110 -9.80 6.11 8.27
CA LEU A 110 -8.42 5.70 8.01
C LEU A 110 -8.05 5.78 6.52
N ALA A 111 -6.82 6.23 6.21
CA ALA A 111 -6.21 6.07 4.89
C ALA A 111 -4.91 5.24 4.93
N LEU A 112 -4.79 4.27 4.01
CA LEU A 112 -3.54 3.56 3.73
C LEU A 112 -2.64 4.43 2.83
N LEU A 113 -1.43 4.72 3.28
CA LEU A 113 -0.46 5.55 2.56
C LEU A 113 0.62 4.71 1.86
N CYS A 114 0.92 5.07 0.61
CA CYS A 114 2.03 4.55 -0.19
C CYS A 114 2.73 5.68 -0.99
N THR A 115 3.72 5.32 -1.81
CA THR A 115 4.50 6.27 -2.61
C THR A 115 3.83 6.59 -3.95
N GLU A 116 3.41 5.57 -4.69
CA GLU A 116 3.00 5.68 -6.09
C GLU A 116 1.68 6.43 -6.23
N LYS A 117 1.55 7.25 -7.27
CA LYS A 117 0.32 8.00 -7.52
C LYS A 117 -0.84 7.05 -7.85
N GLU A 118 -0.64 6.21 -8.86
CA GLU A 118 -1.63 5.29 -9.39
C GLU A 118 -1.86 4.10 -8.45
N PRO A 119 -3.10 3.86 -7.97
CA PRO A 119 -3.42 2.72 -7.12
C PRO A 119 -3.01 1.36 -7.72
N LEU A 120 -3.26 1.13 -9.01
CA LEU A 120 -2.94 -0.14 -9.68
C LEU A 120 -1.44 -0.36 -9.91
N GLU A 121 -0.60 0.61 -9.55
CA GLU A 121 0.86 0.53 -9.61
C GLU A 121 1.52 0.41 -8.23
N CYS A 122 0.75 0.28 -7.13
CA CYS A 122 1.31 0.09 -5.78
C CYS A 122 0.79 -1.17 -5.07
N HIS A 123 1.64 -1.74 -4.20
CA HIS A 123 1.30 -2.85 -3.30
C HIS A 123 0.11 -2.52 -2.37
N ARG A 124 -0.10 -1.25 -2.00
CA ARG A 124 -1.26 -0.81 -1.21
C ARG A 124 -2.56 -1.33 -1.79
N THR A 125 -2.67 -1.45 -3.11
CA THR A 125 -3.87 -1.96 -3.77
C THR A 125 -3.76 -3.45 -4.01
N LEU A 126 -2.71 -3.91 -4.69
CA LEU A 126 -2.59 -5.31 -5.13
C LEU A 126 -2.39 -6.31 -3.98
N LEU A 127 -1.82 -5.87 -2.86
CA LEU A 127 -1.54 -6.68 -1.68
C LEU A 127 -2.48 -6.33 -0.52
N VAL A 128 -2.40 -5.09 -0.02
CA VAL A 128 -3.06 -4.73 1.25
C VAL A 128 -4.57 -4.52 1.07
N SER A 129 -4.98 -3.70 0.10
CA SER A 129 -6.41 -3.45 -0.17
C SER A 129 -7.11 -4.73 -0.62
N GLN A 130 -6.47 -5.53 -1.48
CA GLN A 130 -7.01 -6.81 -1.89
C GLN A 130 -7.25 -7.75 -0.70
N ALA A 131 -6.30 -7.86 0.24
CA ALA A 131 -6.47 -8.68 1.45
C ALA A 131 -7.60 -8.18 2.37
N LEU A 132 -7.81 -6.87 2.44
CA LEU A 132 -8.91 -6.26 3.18
C LEU A 132 -10.26 -6.49 2.48
N ALA A 133 -10.31 -6.36 1.16
CA ALA A 133 -11.51 -6.60 0.35
C ALA A 133 -11.99 -8.06 0.43
N GLU A 134 -11.06 -9.02 0.42
CA GLU A 134 -11.34 -10.45 0.65
C GLU A 134 -11.99 -10.72 2.03
N LYS A 135 -11.80 -9.83 3.01
CA LYS A 135 -12.44 -9.87 4.32
C LYS A 135 -13.74 -9.03 4.39
N GLY A 136 -14.22 -8.51 3.25
CA GLY A 136 -15.45 -7.73 3.14
C GLY A 136 -15.31 -6.26 3.52
N VAL A 137 -14.09 -5.72 3.63
CA VAL A 137 -13.87 -4.31 3.94
C VAL A 137 -14.08 -3.46 2.69
N LEU A 138 -14.88 -2.41 2.81
CA LEU A 138 -15.09 -1.44 1.72
C LEU A 138 -13.89 -0.51 1.61
N ILE A 139 -13.35 -0.36 0.40
CA ILE A 139 -12.13 0.43 0.15
C ILE A 139 -12.38 1.46 -0.95
N THR A 140 -11.86 2.67 -0.76
CA THR A 140 -11.90 3.77 -1.74
C THR A 140 -10.52 4.39 -1.92
N HIS A 141 -10.07 4.49 -3.18
CA HIS A 141 -8.80 5.09 -3.53
C HIS A 141 -8.96 6.59 -3.79
N ILE A 142 -8.22 7.41 -3.05
CA ILE A 142 -8.09 8.85 -3.27
C ILE A 142 -7.02 9.06 -4.34
N HIS A 143 -7.41 9.66 -5.46
CA HIS A 143 -6.50 10.05 -6.53
C HIS A 143 -5.93 11.46 -6.28
N GLY A 144 -4.81 11.76 -6.93
CA GLY A 144 -4.10 13.04 -6.73
C GLY A 144 -4.86 14.28 -7.22
N ASP A 145 -5.96 14.10 -7.94
CA ASP A 145 -6.90 15.15 -8.36
C ASP A 145 -8.15 15.24 -7.46
N ALA A 146 -8.11 14.58 -6.30
CA ALA A 146 -9.20 14.43 -5.33
C ALA A 146 -10.38 13.56 -5.80
N SER A 147 -10.31 12.94 -6.98
CA SER A 147 -11.32 11.96 -7.37
C SER A 147 -11.23 10.69 -6.50
N LEU A 148 -12.38 10.05 -6.29
CA LEU A 148 -12.51 8.83 -5.50
C LEU A 148 -12.86 7.67 -6.42
N GLU A 149 -12.12 6.57 -6.29
CA GLU A 149 -12.36 5.33 -7.05
C GLU A 149 -12.59 4.18 -6.07
N MET A 150 -13.77 3.55 -6.12
CA MET A 150 -14.02 2.34 -5.32
C MET A 150 -13.07 1.21 -5.74
N HIS A 151 -12.68 0.36 -4.79
CA HIS A 151 -11.76 -0.74 -5.06
C HIS A 151 -12.25 -1.66 -6.18
N ASP A 152 -13.54 -2.02 -6.18
CA ASP A 152 -14.14 -2.81 -7.26
C ASP A 152 -13.99 -2.14 -8.63
N ALA A 153 -14.14 -0.81 -8.71
CA ALA A 153 -13.96 -0.07 -9.96
C ALA A 153 -12.49 -0.10 -10.43
N ALA A 154 -11.53 0.00 -9.49
CA ALA A 154 -10.11 -0.16 -9.80
C ALA A 154 -9.79 -1.58 -10.29
N ILE A 155 -10.38 -2.62 -9.69
CA ILE A 155 -10.22 -4.01 -10.13
C ILE A 155 -10.82 -4.23 -11.53
N GLN A 156 -11.99 -3.66 -11.82
CA GLN A 156 -12.57 -3.68 -13.16
C GLN A 156 -11.67 -3.00 -14.20
N ARG A 157 -11.06 -1.87 -13.85
CA ARG A 157 -10.06 -1.20 -14.69
C ARG A 157 -8.82 -2.07 -14.90
N LEU A 158 -8.39 -2.80 -13.88
CA LEU A 158 -7.27 -3.74 -13.96
C LEU A 158 -7.56 -4.91 -14.92
N LEU A 159 -8.75 -5.51 -14.83
CA LEU A 159 -9.19 -6.59 -15.73
C LEU A 159 -9.14 -6.15 -17.19
N LYS A 160 -9.67 -4.95 -17.49
CA LYS A 160 -9.63 -4.34 -18.84
C LYS A 160 -8.21 -4.05 -19.30
N MET A 161 -7.35 -3.54 -18.42
CA MET A 161 -5.94 -3.24 -18.74
C MET A 161 -5.18 -4.49 -19.21
N HIS A 162 -5.47 -5.65 -18.63
CA HIS A 162 -4.85 -6.93 -19.01
C HIS A 162 -5.68 -7.76 -20.00
N LYS A 163 -6.79 -7.22 -20.50
CA LYS A 163 -7.71 -7.87 -21.46
C LYS A 163 -8.24 -9.23 -20.99
N ILE A 164 -8.41 -9.42 -19.68
CA ILE A 164 -8.84 -10.71 -19.10
C ILE A 164 -10.25 -11.09 -19.56
N GLU A 165 -11.15 -10.11 -19.66
CA GLU A 165 -12.54 -10.30 -20.12
C GLU A 165 -12.63 -10.87 -21.55
N GLU A 166 -11.58 -10.71 -22.36
CA GLU A 166 -11.51 -11.17 -23.75
C GLU A 166 -10.89 -12.58 -23.88
N GLU A 167 -10.17 -13.07 -22.87
CA GLU A 167 -9.34 -14.29 -22.97
C GLU A 167 -10.06 -15.57 -22.57
N ASP A 168 -10.97 -15.55 -21.58
CA ASP A 168 -11.71 -16.75 -21.16
C ASP A 168 -12.95 -16.44 -20.29
N LEU A 169 -14.14 -16.62 -20.87
CA LEU A 169 -15.44 -16.37 -20.22
C LEU A 169 -15.87 -17.46 -19.22
N PHE A 170 -15.16 -18.59 -19.17
CA PHE A 170 -15.55 -19.74 -18.33
C PHE A 170 -14.92 -19.73 -16.93
N ARG A 171 -14.05 -18.76 -16.65
CA ARG A 171 -13.39 -18.60 -15.34
C ARG A 171 -14.31 -17.87 -14.37
N SER A 172 -14.19 -18.18 -13.08
CA SER A 172 -14.88 -17.41 -12.05
C SER A 172 -14.32 -15.97 -12.02
N TYR A 173 -15.13 -15.02 -11.57
CA TYR A 173 -14.68 -13.64 -11.39
C TYR A 173 -13.47 -13.55 -10.46
N GLU A 174 -13.44 -14.35 -9.39
CA GLU A 174 -12.31 -14.43 -8.46
C GLU A 174 -11.02 -14.88 -9.15
N ASP A 175 -11.10 -15.91 -10.01
CA ASP A 175 -9.94 -16.38 -10.77
C ASP A 175 -9.43 -15.30 -11.74
N GLN A 176 -10.33 -14.59 -12.41
CA GLN A 176 -9.98 -13.51 -13.33
C GLN A 176 -9.27 -12.36 -12.61
N VAL A 177 -9.78 -11.96 -11.44
CA VAL A 177 -9.16 -10.94 -10.59
C VAL A 177 -7.78 -11.40 -10.11
N SER A 178 -7.67 -12.64 -9.64
CA SER A 178 -6.39 -13.21 -9.19
C SER A 178 -5.33 -13.18 -10.30
N ASP A 179 -5.68 -13.56 -11.53
CA ASP A 179 -4.76 -13.51 -12.67
C ASP A 179 -4.39 -12.07 -13.05
N ALA A 180 -5.34 -11.14 -13.07
CA ALA A 180 -5.06 -9.73 -13.34
C ALA A 180 -4.08 -9.13 -12.30
N ILE A 181 -4.29 -9.44 -11.02
CA ILE A 181 -3.41 -9.01 -9.93
C ILE A 181 -2.02 -9.62 -10.10
N LEU A 182 -1.91 -10.92 -10.37
CA LEU A 182 -0.62 -11.60 -10.58
C LEU A 182 0.13 -11.02 -11.79
N ARG A 183 -0.57 -10.74 -12.91
CA ARG A 183 0.03 -10.10 -14.09
C ARG A 183 0.54 -8.70 -13.77
N GLN A 184 -0.19 -7.94 -12.94
CA GLN A 184 0.22 -6.60 -12.54
C GLN A 184 1.36 -6.61 -11.52
N GLU A 185 1.31 -7.49 -10.53
CA GLU A 185 2.36 -7.72 -9.55
C GLU A 185 3.70 -8.00 -10.25
N ARG A 186 3.72 -8.85 -11.28
CA ARG A 186 4.95 -9.12 -12.06
C ARG A 186 5.58 -7.87 -12.68
N LYS A 187 4.77 -6.84 -12.98
CA LYS A 187 5.25 -5.57 -13.54
C LYS A 187 5.78 -4.63 -12.45
N ILE A 188 5.19 -4.63 -11.27
CA ILE A 188 5.42 -3.57 -10.26
C ILE A 188 6.13 -4.04 -8.98
N ALA A 189 6.09 -5.32 -8.66
CA ALA A 189 6.62 -5.82 -7.40
C ALA A 189 8.12 -5.61 -7.32
N TYR A 190 8.59 -5.37 -6.09
CA TYR A 190 9.97 -5.03 -5.84
C TYR A 190 10.92 -6.13 -6.33
N THR A 191 11.95 -5.71 -7.06
CA THR A 191 13.04 -6.59 -7.51
C THR A 191 14.31 -6.26 -6.76
N SER A 192 14.96 -7.25 -6.15
CA SER A 192 16.26 -7.04 -5.51
C SER A 192 17.31 -6.73 -6.58
N LYS A 193 17.93 -5.54 -6.48
CA LYS A 193 19.15 -5.24 -7.24
C LYS A 193 20.31 -5.88 -6.46
N ASN A 194 20.72 -7.09 -6.87
CA ASN A 194 21.70 -7.98 -6.22
C ASN A 194 21.24 -8.66 -4.91
N PRO A 195 21.20 -10.01 -4.84
CA PRO A 195 20.87 -10.75 -3.63
C PRO A 195 21.97 -10.77 -2.54
N ASP A 196 23.11 -10.09 -2.76
CA ASP A 196 24.31 -10.17 -1.91
C ASP A 196 24.74 -8.86 -1.22
N THR A 197 24.02 -7.74 -1.38
CA THR A 197 24.47 -6.43 -0.83
C THR A 197 23.63 -5.84 0.31
N ASP A 198 22.55 -6.49 0.78
CA ASP A 198 21.77 -6.00 1.94
C ASP A 198 22.35 -6.39 3.31
N ARG A 199 23.66 -6.65 3.37
CA ARG A 199 24.41 -6.70 4.64
C ARG A 199 25.39 -5.54 4.63
N ASN A 200 25.00 -4.42 5.24
CA ASN A 200 25.86 -3.45 5.96
C ASN A 200 25.16 -2.09 6.03
N VAL A 201 24.13 -2.00 6.87
CA VAL A 201 23.77 -0.74 7.55
C VAL A 201 23.49 -1.03 9.02
N GLU A 202 24.39 -1.77 9.65
CA GLU A 202 24.53 -1.84 11.11
C GLU A 202 26.03 -1.88 11.39
N ASP A 203 26.62 -0.70 11.61
CA ASP A 203 27.80 -0.44 12.46
C ASP A 203 28.44 0.89 12.08
N SER A 204 27.86 1.99 12.57
CA SER A 204 28.62 3.22 12.80
C SER A 204 27.98 4.03 13.93
N GLN A 205 27.90 3.43 15.12
CA GLN A 205 27.90 4.17 16.38
C GLN A 205 28.91 3.50 17.32
N GLY A 206 30.12 4.06 17.38
CA GLY A 206 31.18 3.60 18.25
C GLY A 206 32.44 4.44 18.12
N ALA A 207 32.64 5.33 19.09
CA ALA A 207 33.90 5.97 19.49
C ALA A 207 34.50 7.08 18.59
N ALA A 208 34.24 8.32 18.98
CA ALA A 208 35.29 9.29 19.35
C ALA A 208 34.71 10.30 20.35
#